data_AF-Q0CEH7-F1
#
_entry.id   AF-Q0CEH7-F1
#
_cell.length_a   1.000
_cell.length_b   1.000
_cell.length_c   1.000
_cell.angle_alpha   90.00
_cell.angle_beta   90.00
_cell.angle_gamma   90.00
#
_symmetry.space_group_name_H-M   'P 1'
#
loop_
_entity.id
_entity.type
_entity.pdbx_description
1 polymer ?
#
loop_
_entity_poly.entity_id
_entity_poly.type
_entity_poly.pdbx_seq_one_letter_code
_entity_poly.pdbx_strand_id
1 'polypeptide(L)'
;MSAVPPPQVRETINLLISNLVNIKDETGKFLLRLQDGRVIDTKSWHGWEWTHGIGLYGIWKYYEMTGDAKLLQIIEDWFAARFAEGGTTKNINTMAVFLTLAYVYEKTGNVTYLPWLDAWAEWAMHDLPRTRFGGMQHITYLTENYQQLWDDTLMMTVLPLAKIGKLLNRPAYIAEAKRQFLVHIKYLFDARTGLFYHGTAPGRGILFSIIRTRTWKPLRRPGLPMAS
;
A
#
# COMPACT_ATOMS: atom_id res chain seq x y z
N MET A 1 13.65 17.69 9.83
CA MET A 1 13.69 16.40 10.57
C MET A 1 12.41 16.31 11.38
N SER A 2 11.67 15.21 11.30
CA SER A 2 10.49 15.00 12.15
C SER A 2 10.96 14.85 13.60
N ALA A 3 10.30 15.51 14.54
CA ALA A 3 10.64 15.38 15.95
C ALA A 3 10.41 13.94 16.43
N VAL A 4 11.37 13.39 17.19
CA VAL A 4 11.23 12.06 17.79
C VAL A 4 10.06 12.10 18.80
N PRO A 5 9.10 11.15 18.75
CA PRO A 5 7.96 11.14 19.68
C PRO A 5 8.40 11.03 21.15
N PRO A 6 7.57 11.50 22.12
CA PRO A 6 7.85 11.32 23.55
C PRO A 6 8.05 9.85 23.95
N PRO A 7 8.79 9.55 25.05
CA PRO A 7 9.10 8.17 25.45
C PRO A 7 7.90 7.22 25.52
N GLN A 8 6.80 7.64 26.14
CA GLN A 8 5.59 6.82 26.27
C GLN A 8 4.95 6.46 24.92
N VAL A 9 5.02 7.38 23.94
CA VAL A 9 4.52 7.11 22.59
C VAL A 9 5.42 6.10 21.88
N ARG A 10 6.75 6.21 22.05
CA ARG A 10 7.71 5.25 21.49
C ARG A 10 7.52 3.85 22.06
N GLU A 11 7.31 3.74 23.38
CA GLU A 11 7.02 2.47 24.03
C GLU A 11 5.75 1.81 23.46
N THR A 12 4.69 2.60 23.29
CA THR A 12 3.44 2.14 22.67
C THR A 12 3.67 1.68 21.22
N ILE A 13 4.43 2.44 20.42
CA ILE A 13 4.77 2.06 19.04
C ILE A 13 5.55 0.75 19.02
N ASN A 14 6.55 0.60 19.90
CA ASN A 14 7.35 -0.62 20.00
C ASN A 14 6.49 -1.84 20.36
N LEU A 15 5.52 -1.68 21.27
CA LEU A 15 4.57 -2.74 21.62
C LEU A 15 3.67 -3.12 20.44
N LEU A 16 3.20 -2.14 19.67
CA LEU A 16 2.39 -2.39 18.47
C LEU A 16 3.19 -3.10 17.38
N ILE A 17 4.45 -2.70 17.16
CA ILE A 17 5.35 -3.39 16.21
C ILE A 17 5.62 -4.81 16.68
N SER A 18 5.93 -4.99 17.97
CA SER A 18 6.15 -6.32 18.55
C SER A 18 4.92 -7.21 18.39
N ASN A 19 3.71 -6.69 18.60
CA ASN A 19 2.48 -7.45 18.37
C ASN A 19 2.32 -7.81 16.89
N LEU A 20 2.46 -6.83 15.99
CA LEU A 20 2.31 -7.00 14.54
C LEU A 20 3.21 -8.10 13.98
N VAL A 21 4.51 -8.07 14.30
CA VAL A 21 5.48 -9.04 13.74
C VAL A 21 5.37 -10.44 14.35
N ASN A 22 4.62 -10.57 15.44
CA ASN A 22 4.35 -11.85 16.11
C ASN A 22 2.93 -12.37 15.88
N ILE A 23 2.12 -11.73 15.01
CA ILE A 23 0.84 -12.30 14.60
C ILE A 23 1.09 -13.63 13.88
N LYS A 24 0.37 -14.67 14.31
CA LYS A 24 0.42 -16.02 13.75
C LYS A 24 -0.97 -16.65 13.73
N ASP A 25 -1.28 -17.43 12.71
CA ASP A 25 -2.43 -18.35 12.71
C ASP A 25 -1.96 -19.79 12.93
N GLU A 26 -1.75 -20.16 14.19
CA GLU A 26 -1.28 -21.50 14.58
C GLU A 26 -2.28 -22.60 14.21
N THR A 27 -3.56 -22.25 14.06
CA THR A 27 -4.64 -23.21 13.75
C THR A 27 -4.86 -23.43 12.26
N GLY A 28 -4.33 -22.54 11.42
CA GLY A 28 -4.62 -22.48 9.99
C GLY A 28 -6.09 -22.15 9.67
N LYS A 29 -6.86 -21.61 10.64
CA LYS A 29 -8.28 -21.31 10.51
C LYS A 29 -8.58 -20.25 9.45
N PHE A 30 -7.64 -19.34 9.21
CA PHE A 30 -7.78 -18.18 8.34
C PHE A 30 -6.96 -18.29 7.05
N LEU A 31 -6.43 -19.49 6.76
CA LEU A 31 -5.75 -19.75 5.50
C LEU A 31 -6.72 -19.57 4.33
N LEU A 32 -6.30 -18.76 3.37
CA LEU A 32 -7.06 -18.55 2.14
C LEU A 32 -6.71 -19.65 1.15
N ARG A 33 -7.71 -20.39 0.68
CA ARG A 33 -7.53 -21.46 -0.31
C ARG A 33 -8.03 -20.97 -1.66
N LEU A 34 -7.15 -20.92 -2.64
CA LEU A 34 -7.46 -20.53 -4.01
C LEU A 34 -7.86 -21.74 -4.85
N GLN A 35 -8.61 -21.50 -5.93
CA GLN A 35 -9.08 -22.56 -6.84
C GLN A 35 -7.92 -23.27 -7.57
N ASP A 36 -6.77 -22.62 -7.70
CA ASP A 36 -5.56 -23.17 -8.31
C ASP A 36 -4.69 -23.99 -7.34
N GLY A 37 -5.20 -24.28 -6.14
CA GLY A 37 -4.53 -25.10 -5.13
C GLY A 37 -3.58 -24.35 -4.20
N ARG A 38 -3.33 -23.04 -4.43
CA ARG A 38 -2.53 -22.24 -3.51
C ARG A 38 -3.23 -22.05 -2.17
N VAL A 39 -2.44 -22.09 -1.10
CA VAL A 39 -2.87 -21.81 0.28
C VAL A 39 -2.08 -20.61 0.78
N ILE A 40 -2.77 -19.50 1.05
CA ILE A 40 -2.15 -18.24 1.43
C ILE A 40 -2.41 -17.98 2.92
N ASP A 41 -1.33 -17.75 3.67
CA ASP A 41 -1.42 -17.18 5.00
C ASP A 41 -1.67 -15.67 4.89
N THR A 42 -2.90 -15.26 5.22
CA THR A 42 -3.33 -13.86 5.14
C THR A 42 -3.20 -13.10 6.47
N LYS A 43 -2.77 -13.79 7.54
CA LYS A 43 -2.78 -13.26 8.91
C LYS A 43 -1.40 -13.11 9.50
N SER A 44 -0.58 -14.16 9.40
CA SER A 44 0.71 -14.17 10.06
C SER A 44 1.66 -13.18 9.40
N TRP A 45 2.64 -12.68 10.16
CA TRP A 45 3.68 -11.78 9.64
C TRP A 45 4.47 -12.36 8.46
N HIS A 46 4.54 -13.69 8.37
CA HIS A 46 5.21 -14.40 7.28
C HIS A 46 4.37 -14.45 5.98
N GLY A 47 3.15 -13.92 5.97
CA GLY A 47 2.33 -13.80 4.77
C GLY A 47 2.77 -12.68 3.82
N TRP A 48 2.09 -12.55 2.68
CA TRP A 48 2.26 -11.43 1.74
C TRP A 48 0.91 -10.87 1.30
N GLU A 49 0.49 -9.82 2.01
CA GLU A 49 -0.80 -9.14 1.81
C GLU A 49 -0.65 -7.62 1.94
N TRP A 50 -1.67 -6.87 1.53
CA TRP A 50 -1.67 -5.40 1.64
C TRP A 50 -1.44 -4.90 3.08
N THR A 51 -1.87 -5.66 4.09
CA THR A 51 -1.63 -5.38 5.51
C THR A 51 -0.15 -5.31 5.83
N HIS A 52 0.67 -6.16 5.21
CA HIS A 52 2.13 -6.14 5.33
C HIS A 52 2.69 -4.89 4.67
N GLY A 53 2.16 -4.47 3.51
CA GLY A 53 2.55 -3.22 2.87
C GLY A 53 2.39 -2.00 3.79
N ILE A 54 1.24 -1.91 4.47
CA ILE A 54 0.97 -0.84 5.45
C ILE A 54 1.84 -0.99 6.70
N GLY A 55 2.00 -2.20 7.22
CA GLY A 55 2.82 -2.48 8.40
C GLY A 55 4.29 -2.12 8.18
N LEU A 56 4.88 -2.61 7.09
CA LEU A 56 6.25 -2.30 6.68
C LEU A 56 6.44 -0.80 6.46
N TYR A 57 5.47 -0.12 5.85
CA TYR A 57 5.56 1.34 5.65
C TYR A 57 5.51 2.09 6.98
N GLY A 58 4.67 1.68 7.93
CA GLY A 58 4.66 2.23 9.29
C GLY A 58 6.00 2.06 10.02
N ILE A 59 6.58 0.86 9.95
CA ILE A 59 7.91 0.55 10.52
C ILE A 59 8.98 1.41 9.85
N TRP A 60 8.94 1.57 8.52
CA TRP A 60 9.86 2.43 7.78
C TRP A 60 9.76 3.90 8.20
N LYS A 61 8.53 4.44 8.30
CA LYS A 61 8.34 5.83 8.78
C LYS A 61 8.89 6.02 10.19
N TYR A 62 8.78 5.01 11.04
CA TYR A 62 9.33 5.07 12.39
C TYR A 62 10.87 4.97 12.38
N TYR A 63 11.44 4.11 11.53
CA TYR A 63 12.88 4.07 11.27
C TYR A 63 13.42 5.42 10.79
N GLU A 64 12.75 6.10 9.86
CA GLU A 64 13.17 7.44 9.41
C GLU A 64 13.17 8.49 10.53
N MET A 65 12.34 8.30 11.57
CA MET A 65 12.27 9.22 12.71
C MET A 65 13.35 8.92 13.76
N THR A 66 13.67 7.65 14.01
CA THR A 66 14.52 7.23 15.13
C THR A 66 15.92 6.80 14.72
N GLY A 67 16.10 6.33 13.49
CA GLY A 67 17.33 5.70 13.03
C GLY A 67 17.61 4.32 13.65
N ASP A 68 16.66 3.71 14.35
CA ASP A 68 16.87 2.42 15.02
C ASP A 68 17.06 1.29 13.99
N ALA A 69 18.29 0.77 13.91
CA ALA A 69 18.68 -0.27 12.96
C ALA A 69 17.84 -1.56 13.08
N LYS A 70 17.25 -1.86 14.25
CA LYS A 70 16.38 -3.03 14.42
C LYS A 70 15.12 -2.94 13.56
N LEU A 71 14.60 -1.73 13.36
CA LEU A 71 13.42 -1.50 12.53
C LEU A 71 13.71 -1.76 11.04
N LEU A 72 14.90 -1.33 10.58
CA LEU A 72 15.37 -1.64 9.24
C LEU A 72 15.57 -3.14 9.05
N GLN A 73 16.18 -3.82 10.03
CA GLN A 73 16.38 -5.26 9.99
C GLN A 73 15.06 -6.03 9.85
N ILE A 74 14.01 -5.66 10.60
CA ILE A 74 12.67 -6.27 10.47
C ILE A 74 12.16 -6.19 9.02
N ILE A 75 12.37 -5.06 8.35
CA ILE A 75 11.92 -4.84 6.96
C ILE A 75 12.75 -5.71 6.00
N GLU A 76 14.07 -5.67 6.13
CA GLU A 76 14.99 -6.40 5.26
C GLU A 76 14.82 -7.92 5.41
N ASP A 77 14.65 -8.42 6.63
CA ASP A 77 14.39 -9.84 6.91
C ASP A 77 13.07 -10.31 6.28
N TRP A 78 12.02 -9.48 6.37
CA TRP A 78 10.73 -9.82 5.75
C TRP A 78 10.89 -9.96 4.23
N PHE A 79 11.51 -8.97 3.56
CA PHE A 79 11.74 -9.03 2.12
C PHE A 79 12.64 -10.19 1.72
N ALA A 80 13.75 -10.42 2.45
CA ALA A 80 14.65 -11.53 2.18
C ALA A 80 13.91 -12.88 2.23
N ALA A 81 13.10 -13.10 3.26
CA ALA A 81 12.30 -14.31 3.39
C ALA A 81 11.26 -14.45 2.26
N ARG A 82 10.52 -13.38 1.93
CA ARG A 82 9.51 -13.41 0.86
C ARG A 82 10.12 -13.64 -0.52
N PHE A 83 11.29 -13.07 -0.79
CA PHE A 83 12.00 -13.26 -2.06
C PHE A 83 12.60 -14.67 -2.18
N ALA A 84 13.11 -15.23 -1.08
CA ALA A 84 13.60 -16.61 -1.05
C ALA A 84 12.48 -17.63 -1.36
N GLU A 85 11.23 -17.30 -1.04
CA GLU A 85 10.05 -18.13 -1.38
C GLU A 85 9.55 -17.92 -2.82
N GLY A 86 10.21 -17.07 -3.62
CA GLY A 86 9.81 -16.78 -5.00
C GLY A 86 8.75 -15.69 -5.14
N GLY A 87 8.36 -15.06 -4.03
CA GLY A 87 7.37 -14.00 -3.98
C GLY A 87 5.93 -14.46 -4.15
N THR A 88 5.09 -13.60 -4.73
CA THR A 88 3.65 -13.88 -4.91
C THR A 88 3.13 -13.34 -6.24
N THR A 89 1.90 -13.71 -6.60
CA THR A 89 1.21 -13.18 -7.78
C THR A 89 0.86 -11.71 -7.62
N LYS A 90 1.00 -10.96 -8.72
CA LYS A 90 0.77 -9.51 -8.74
C LYS A 90 -0.73 -9.20 -8.79
N ASN A 91 -1.19 -8.38 -7.86
CA ASN A 91 -2.53 -7.81 -7.80
C ASN A 91 -2.47 -6.46 -7.06
N ILE A 92 -3.60 -5.75 -6.95
CA ILE A 92 -3.59 -4.40 -6.35
C ILE A 92 -3.05 -4.39 -4.92
N ASN A 93 -3.35 -5.43 -4.14
CA ASN A 93 -2.99 -5.53 -2.73
C ASN A 93 -1.53 -5.89 -2.53
N THR A 94 -1.01 -6.85 -3.29
CA THR A 94 0.35 -7.36 -3.12
C THR A 94 1.41 -6.36 -3.56
N MET A 95 1.04 -5.38 -4.39
CA MET A 95 1.89 -4.26 -4.80
C MET A 95 2.26 -3.32 -3.64
N ALA A 96 1.49 -3.29 -2.55
CA ALA A 96 1.62 -2.29 -1.50
C ALA A 96 3.01 -2.27 -0.83
N VAL A 97 3.64 -3.45 -0.69
CA VAL A 97 4.95 -3.61 -0.03
C VAL A 97 6.07 -2.86 -0.77
N PHE A 98 5.92 -2.67 -2.08
CA PHE A 98 6.96 -2.05 -2.91
C PHE A 98 7.11 -0.55 -2.67
N LEU A 99 6.14 0.09 -2.02
CA LEU A 99 6.34 1.45 -1.51
C LEU A 99 7.52 1.48 -0.54
N THR A 100 7.54 0.58 0.43
CA THR A 100 8.61 0.48 1.42
C THR A 100 9.91 -0.02 0.80
N LEU A 101 9.86 -1.04 -0.06
CA LEU A 101 11.06 -1.55 -0.73
C LEU A 101 11.78 -0.45 -1.52
N ALA A 102 11.02 0.43 -2.20
CA ALA A 102 11.59 1.54 -2.95
C ALA A 102 12.34 2.53 -2.04
N TYR A 103 11.83 2.83 -0.85
CA TYR A 103 12.55 3.66 0.13
C TYR A 103 13.77 2.95 0.71
N VAL A 104 13.67 1.65 1.01
CA VAL A 104 14.82 0.87 1.50
C VAL A 104 15.92 0.85 0.45
N TYR A 105 15.59 0.57 -0.83
CA TYR A 105 16.56 0.63 -1.93
C TYR A 105 17.22 2.00 -2.07
N GLU A 106 16.45 3.09 -1.98
CA GLU A 106 16.99 4.45 -2.03
C GLU A 106 18.02 4.71 -0.91
N LYS A 107 17.79 4.12 0.27
CA LYS A 107 18.68 4.26 1.43
C LYS A 107 19.91 3.37 1.35
N THR A 108 19.75 2.11 0.95
CA THR A 108 20.80 1.08 1.07
C THR A 108 21.58 0.86 -0.23
N GLY A 109 20.99 1.20 -1.38
CA GLY A 109 21.57 0.89 -2.69
C GLY A 109 21.64 -0.59 -3.00
N ASN A 110 20.91 -1.45 -2.27
CA ASN A 110 20.97 -2.90 -2.46
C ASN A 110 20.39 -3.30 -3.83
N VAL A 111 21.29 -3.52 -4.80
CA VAL A 111 20.98 -3.82 -6.20
C VAL A 111 20.09 -5.05 -6.40
N THR A 112 20.03 -5.95 -5.41
CA THR A 112 19.15 -7.13 -5.46
C THR A 112 17.66 -6.76 -5.46
N TYR A 113 17.28 -5.57 -4.99
CA TYR A 113 15.90 -5.10 -4.99
C TYR A 113 15.46 -4.50 -6.33
N LEU A 114 16.40 -4.10 -7.19
CA LEU A 114 16.09 -3.41 -8.44
C LEU A 114 15.22 -4.24 -9.40
N PRO A 115 15.50 -5.53 -9.65
CA PRO A 115 14.64 -6.35 -10.52
C PRO A 115 13.20 -6.49 -9.99
N TRP A 116 13.04 -6.51 -8.67
CA TRP A 116 11.72 -6.58 -8.05
C TRP A 116 10.93 -5.27 -8.23
N LEU A 117 11.58 -4.12 -7.98
CA LEU A 117 10.98 -2.80 -8.19
C LEU A 117 10.59 -2.59 -9.66
N ASP A 118 11.47 -2.99 -10.57
CA ASP A 118 11.26 -2.91 -12.02
C ASP A 118 10.07 -3.78 -12.46
N ALA A 119 10.12 -5.08 -12.20
CA ALA A 119 9.10 -6.03 -12.68
C ALA A 119 7.70 -5.73 -12.13
N TRP A 120 7.59 -5.24 -10.89
CA TRP A 120 6.29 -4.90 -10.30
C TRP A 120 5.75 -3.56 -10.80
N ALA A 121 6.61 -2.57 -11.06
CA ALA A 121 6.18 -1.30 -11.64
C ALA A 121 5.80 -1.43 -13.12
N GLU A 122 6.54 -2.22 -13.91
CA GLU A 122 6.21 -2.52 -15.31
C GLU A 122 4.84 -3.22 -15.40
N TRP A 123 4.59 -4.22 -14.55
CA TRP A 123 3.27 -4.85 -14.44
C TRP A 123 2.17 -3.83 -14.12
N ALA A 124 2.38 -2.96 -13.12
CA ALA A 124 1.39 -1.96 -12.74
C ALA A 124 1.07 -0.99 -13.90
N MET A 125 2.07 -0.68 -14.73
CA MET A 125 1.94 0.21 -15.89
C MET A 125 1.25 -0.44 -17.08
N HIS A 126 1.62 -1.67 -17.41
CA HIS A 126 1.32 -2.26 -18.72
C HIS A 126 0.35 -3.45 -18.65
N ASP A 127 0.41 -4.24 -17.58
CA ASP A 127 -0.29 -5.53 -17.51
C ASP A 127 -1.50 -5.52 -16.56
N LEU A 128 -1.47 -4.68 -15.52
CA LEU A 128 -2.56 -4.54 -14.56
C LEU A 128 -3.84 -4.10 -15.30
N PRO A 129 -4.94 -4.90 -15.28
CA PRO A 129 -6.14 -4.59 -16.03
C PRO A 129 -6.68 -3.18 -15.75
N ARG A 130 -7.20 -2.56 -16.81
CA ARG A 130 -7.79 -1.22 -16.76
C ARG A 130 -9.30 -1.30 -16.94
N THR A 131 -10.02 -0.46 -16.21
CA THR A 131 -11.42 -0.20 -16.49
C THR A 131 -11.55 0.56 -17.83
N ARG A 132 -12.75 0.63 -18.39
CA ARG A 132 -13.04 1.37 -19.64
C ARG A 132 -12.69 2.86 -19.59
N PHE A 133 -12.50 3.41 -18.39
CA PHE A 133 -12.09 4.79 -18.16
C PHE A 133 -10.56 4.92 -17.92
N GLY A 134 -9.83 3.84 -18.18
CA GLY A 134 -8.39 3.73 -17.94
C GLY A 134 -8.01 3.69 -16.47
N GLY A 135 -8.94 3.55 -15.53
CA GLY A 135 -8.57 3.41 -14.11
C GLY A 135 -8.00 2.03 -13.82
N MET A 136 -7.06 1.91 -12.89
CA MET A 136 -6.55 0.62 -12.43
C MET A 136 -7.70 -0.21 -11.83
N GLN A 137 -8.01 -1.36 -12.42
CA GLN A 137 -9.05 -2.25 -11.92
C GLN A 137 -8.62 -2.84 -10.59
N HIS A 138 -9.54 -2.93 -9.62
CA HIS A 138 -9.24 -3.45 -8.29
C HIS A 138 -9.11 -4.99 -8.24
N ILE A 139 -8.25 -5.59 -9.06
CA ILE A 139 -8.03 -7.03 -9.09
C ILE A 139 -7.34 -7.52 -7.80
N THR A 140 -7.86 -8.60 -7.22
CA THR A 140 -7.34 -9.24 -6.00
C THR A 140 -6.99 -10.71 -6.27
N TYR A 141 -6.56 -11.46 -5.25
CA TYR A 141 -6.35 -12.91 -5.39
C TYR A 141 -7.62 -13.69 -5.74
N LEU A 142 -8.79 -13.25 -5.26
CA LEU A 142 -10.04 -14.02 -5.35
C LEU A 142 -10.95 -13.56 -6.47
N THR A 143 -10.91 -12.27 -6.77
CA THR A 143 -11.88 -11.64 -7.66
C THR A 143 -11.18 -10.71 -8.61
N GLU A 144 -11.58 -10.79 -9.88
CA GLU A 144 -11.14 -9.85 -10.90
C GLU A 144 -11.66 -8.43 -10.61
N ASN A 145 -12.81 -8.32 -9.94
CA ASN A 145 -13.54 -7.07 -9.72
C ASN A 145 -13.69 -6.28 -11.02
N TYR A 146 -14.22 -6.98 -12.04
CA TYR A 146 -14.34 -6.48 -13.41
C TYR A 146 -14.97 -5.07 -13.45
N GLN A 147 -14.26 -4.13 -14.07
CA GLN A 147 -14.65 -2.72 -14.24
C GLN A 147 -14.85 -1.94 -12.93
N GLN A 148 -14.30 -2.38 -11.80
CA GLN A 148 -14.42 -1.69 -10.52
C GLN A 148 -13.16 -0.88 -10.17
N LEU A 149 -13.38 0.32 -9.64
CA LEU A 149 -12.38 1.17 -8.97
C LEU A 149 -12.68 1.22 -7.48
N TRP A 150 -11.66 1.06 -6.65
CA TRP A 150 -11.78 1.11 -5.19
C TRP A 150 -10.78 2.13 -4.65
N ASP A 151 -11.13 2.83 -3.57
CA ASP A 151 -10.36 3.94 -3.01
C ASP A 151 -8.95 3.55 -2.57
N ASP A 152 -8.80 2.38 -1.95
CA ASP A 152 -7.53 1.84 -1.47
C ASP A 152 -6.51 1.54 -2.59
N THR A 153 -6.92 1.40 -3.86
CA THR A 153 -6.03 1.27 -5.03
C THR A 153 -4.97 2.38 -5.06
N LEU A 154 -5.35 3.59 -4.63
CA LEU A 154 -4.44 4.73 -4.55
C LEU A 154 -3.26 4.46 -3.60
N MET A 155 -3.52 3.88 -2.43
CA MET A 155 -2.48 3.53 -1.47
C MET A 155 -1.72 2.26 -1.87
N MET A 156 -2.44 1.22 -2.30
CA MET A 156 -1.86 -0.11 -2.48
C MET A 156 -1.05 -0.27 -3.76
N THR A 157 -1.32 0.53 -4.80
CA THR A 157 -0.61 0.41 -6.10
C THR A 157 -0.12 1.74 -6.63
N VAL A 158 -0.94 2.79 -6.59
CA VAL A 158 -0.60 4.07 -7.23
C VAL A 158 0.57 4.78 -6.52
N LEU A 159 0.59 4.79 -5.19
CA LEU A 159 1.71 5.34 -4.43
C LEU A 159 3.03 4.56 -4.60
N PRO A 160 3.06 3.20 -4.51
CA PRO A 160 4.23 2.42 -4.91
C PRO A 160 4.75 2.78 -6.31
N LEU A 161 3.87 2.82 -7.32
CA LEU A 161 4.24 3.15 -8.69
C LEU A 161 4.86 4.55 -8.80
N ALA A 162 4.26 5.55 -8.15
CA ALA A 162 4.77 6.91 -8.14
C ALA A 162 6.16 7.00 -7.49
N LYS A 163 6.36 6.31 -6.35
CA LYS A 163 7.64 6.29 -5.64
C LYS A 163 8.72 5.60 -6.48
N ILE A 164 8.43 4.45 -7.08
CA ILE A 164 9.36 3.74 -7.98
C ILE A 164 9.69 4.61 -9.20
N GLY A 165 8.69 5.26 -9.79
CA GLY A 165 8.87 6.19 -10.91
C GLY A 165 9.84 7.31 -10.60
N LYS A 166 9.72 7.92 -9.41
CA LYS A 166 10.66 8.94 -8.95
C LYS A 166 12.05 8.37 -8.70
N LEU A 167 12.14 7.24 -8.04
CA LEU A 167 13.39 6.57 -7.66
C LEU A 167 14.23 6.15 -8.87
N LEU A 168 13.58 5.58 -9.89
CA LEU A 168 14.23 5.06 -11.09
C LEU A 168 14.23 6.05 -12.26
N ASN A 169 13.87 7.32 -12.01
CA ASN A 169 13.76 8.37 -13.03
C ASN A 169 12.89 7.99 -14.25
N ARG A 170 11.73 7.37 -13.99
CA ARG A 170 10.71 7.01 -14.99
C ARG A 170 9.51 7.96 -14.93
N PRO A 171 9.53 9.10 -15.63
CA PRO A 171 8.48 10.11 -15.52
C PRO A 171 7.09 9.61 -15.96
N ALA A 172 7.02 8.62 -16.87
CA ALA A 172 5.77 8.00 -17.30
C ALA A 172 5.00 7.37 -16.13
N TYR A 173 5.69 6.80 -15.14
CA TYR A 173 5.07 6.18 -13.96
C TYR A 173 4.42 7.23 -13.07
N ILE A 174 5.07 8.38 -12.92
CA ILE A 174 4.56 9.52 -12.15
C ILE A 174 3.35 10.12 -12.87
N ALA A 175 3.39 10.24 -14.20
CA ALA A 175 2.28 10.72 -15.01
C ALA A 175 1.06 9.80 -14.89
N GLU A 176 1.26 8.49 -14.99
CA GLU A 176 0.19 7.50 -14.79
C GLU A 176 -0.37 7.58 -13.37
N ALA A 177 0.49 7.69 -12.35
CA ALA A 177 0.02 7.82 -10.98
C ALA A 177 -0.86 9.06 -10.77
N LYS A 178 -0.45 10.22 -11.30
CA LYS A 178 -1.27 11.46 -11.28
C LYS A 178 -2.61 11.24 -11.99
N ARG A 179 -2.60 10.58 -13.16
CA ARG A 179 -3.83 10.26 -13.89
C ARG A 179 -4.76 9.37 -13.07
N GLN A 180 -4.22 8.36 -12.38
CA GLN A 180 -5.01 7.48 -11.51
C GLN A 180 -5.66 8.25 -10.35
N PHE A 181 -4.95 9.20 -9.70
CA PHE A 181 -5.58 10.07 -8.70
C PHE A 181 -6.77 10.85 -9.29
N LEU A 182 -6.62 11.45 -10.48
CA LEU A 182 -7.70 12.20 -11.13
C LEU A 182 -8.89 11.31 -11.49
N VAL A 183 -8.64 10.10 -12.01
CA VAL A 183 -9.69 9.12 -12.32
C VAL A 183 -10.42 8.70 -11.05
N HIS A 184 -9.71 8.34 -9.97
CA HIS A 184 -10.35 7.93 -8.72
C HIS A 184 -11.13 9.07 -8.08
N ILE A 185 -10.63 10.31 -8.10
CA ILE A 185 -11.40 11.49 -7.66
C ILE A 185 -12.68 11.63 -8.49
N LYS A 186 -12.57 11.56 -9.83
CA LYS A 186 -13.73 11.71 -10.73
C LYS A 186 -14.84 10.69 -10.45
N TYR A 187 -14.49 9.45 -10.11
CA TYR A 187 -15.48 8.37 -9.96
C TYR A 187 -15.87 8.04 -8.52
N LEU A 188 -15.04 8.40 -7.53
CA LEU A 188 -15.28 8.07 -6.13
C LEU A 188 -15.59 9.29 -5.27
N PHE A 189 -15.23 10.51 -5.65
CA PHE A 189 -15.49 11.69 -4.82
C PHE A 189 -16.95 12.15 -4.93
N ASP A 190 -17.63 12.30 -3.79
CA ASP A 190 -18.93 12.96 -3.69
C ASP A 190 -18.76 14.41 -3.25
N ALA A 191 -18.91 15.33 -4.21
CA ALA A 191 -18.76 16.76 -3.96
C ALA A 191 -19.83 17.33 -3.01
N ARG A 192 -20.97 16.66 -2.81
CA ARG A 192 -22.02 17.12 -1.89
C ARG A 192 -21.61 16.95 -0.42
N THR A 193 -21.00 15.81 -0.10
CA THR A 193 -20.56 15.50 1.27
C THR A 193 -19.09 15.81 1.51
N GLY A 194 -18.29 15.93 0.45
CA GLY A 194 -16.84 16.03 0.52
C GLY A 194 -16.16 14.73 0.97
N LEU A 195 -16.84 13.58 0.80
CA LEU A 195 -16.36 12.24 1.11
C LEU A 195 -16.13 11.42 -0.16
N PHE A 196 -15.53 10.25 -0.02
CA PHE A 196 -15.34 9.29 -1.11
C PHE A 196 -16.24 8.07 -0.93
N TYR A 197 -16.80 7.57 -2.03
CA TYR A 197 -17.34 6.21 -2.14
C TYR A 197 -16.18 5.21 -2.05
N HIS A 198 -16.40 4.07 -1.39
CA HIS A 198 -15.38 3.03 -1.27
C HIS A 198 -15.02 2.41 -2.62
N GLY A 199 -16.02 2.17 -3.48
CA GLY A 199 -15.77 1.68 -4.82
C GLY A 199 -16.94 1.86 -5.78
N THR A 200 -16.73 1.48 -7.03
CA THR A 200 -17.75 1.52 -8.09
C THR A 200 -18.32 0.14 -8.37
N ALA A 201 -19.64 0.03 -8.56
CA ALA A 201 -20.28 -1.10 -9.22
C ALA A 201 -20.62 -0.74 -10.68
N PRO A 202 -20.86 -1.74 -11.56
CA PRO A 202 -21.44 -1.49 -12.87
C PRO A 202 -22.75 -0.70 -12.74
N GLY A 203 -22.75 0.57 -13.17
CA GLY A 203 -23.93 1.43 -13.23
C GLY A 203 -24.23 2.30 -11.99
N ARG A 204 -23.56 2.12 -10.84
CA ARG A 204 -23.68 3.01 -9.65
C ARG A 204 -22.43 2.95 -8.75
N GLY A 205 -22.13 4.04 -8.03
CA GLY A 205 -21.18 3.99 -6.91
C GLY A 205 -21.74 3.17 -5.75
N ILE A 206 -20.90 2.38 -5.07
CA ILE A 206 -21.28 1.65 -3.85
C ILE A 206 -21.07 2.60 -2.67
N LEU A 207 -22.16 3.09 -2.07
CA LEU A 207 -22.10 3.91 -0.85
C LEU A 207 -21.90 3.02 0.38
N PHE A 208 -20.63 2.79 0.74
CA PHE A 208 -20.26 2.41 2.11
C PHE A 208 -19.23 3.40 2.64
N SER A 209 -19.66 4.24 3.58
CA SER A 209 -18.74 5.04 4.41
C SER A 209 -18.16 4.14 5.49
N ILE A 210 -17.05 3.45 5.21
CA ILE A 210 -16.29 2.77 6.26
C ILE A 210 -15.45 3.83 6.98
N ILE A 211 -15.61 3.95 8.29
CA ILE A 211 -14.83 4.85 9.18
C ILE A 211 -13.30 4.62 9.07
N ARG A 212 -12.87 3.48 8.52
CA ARG A 212 -11.46 3.09 8.29
C ARG A 212 -10.73 3.93 7.23
N THR A 213 -11.45 4.65 6.34
CA THR A 213 -10.86 5.47 5.27
C THR A 213 -10.84 6.98 5.61
N ARG A 214 -11.31 7.39 6.80
CA ARG A 214 -11.25 8.79 7.27
C ARG A 214 -9.84 9.31 7.58
N THR A 215 -8.81 8.48 7.53
CA THR A 215 -7.43 8.83 7.92
C THR A 215 -6.68 9.70 6.91
N TRP A 216 -7.27 10.02 5.75
CA TRP A 216 -6.54 10.68 4.65
C TRP A 216 -7.06 12.06 4.25
N LYS A 217 -7.73 12.79 5.16
CA LYS A 217 -7.85 14.25 5.01
C LYS A 217 -6.53 14.91 5.42
N PRO A 218 -5.99 15.89 4.67
CA PRO A 218 -4.99 16.78 5.23
C PRO A 218 -5.63 17.49 6.43
N LEU A 219 -4.95 17.45 7.58
CA LEU A 219 -5.28 18.24 8.77
C LEU A 219 -5.47 19.71 8.34
N ARG A 220 -6.73 20.16 8.25
CA ARG A 220 -7.03 21.59 8.19
C ARG A 220 -6.47 22.20 9.48
N ARG A 221 -5.48 23.08 9.38
CA ARG A 221 -5.11 23.95 10.50
C ARG A 221 -6.35 24.78 10.88
N PRO A 222 -6.80 24.79 12.14
CA PRO A 222 -7.79 25.74 12.59
C PRO A 222 -7.11 27.12 12.68
N GLY A 223 -7.72 28.14 12.07
CA GLY A 223 -7.37 29.54 12.29
C GLY A 223 -6.43 30.14 11.25
N LEU A 224 -7.02 30.67 10.18
CA LEU A 224 -6.54 31.89 9.53
C LEU A 224 -7.80 32.69 9.15
N PRO A 225 -8.00 33.90 9.70
CA PRO A 225 -9.14 34.73 9.33
C PRO A 225 -9.00 35.18 7.88
N MET A 226 -10.14 35.26 7.18
CA MET A 226 -10.18 35.85 5.84
C MET A 226 -9.79 37.32 5.94
N ALA A 227 -8.75 37.71 5.19
CA ALA A 227 -8.50 39.11 4.90
C ALA A 227 -9.61 39.63 3.96
N SER A 228 -10.08 40.82 4.29
CA SER A 228 -11.09 41.64 3.60
C SER A 228 -10.84 41.80 2.10
#